data_AF-A0A5N8VEH8-F1
#
_entry.id   AF-A0A5N8VEH8-F1
#
_cell.length_a   1.000
_cell.length_b   1.000
_cell.length_c   1.000
_cell.angle_alpha   90.00
_cell.angle_beta   90.00
_cell.angle_gamma   90.00
#
_symmetry.space_group_name_H-M   'P 1'
#
loop_
_entity.id
_entity.type
_entity.pdbx_description
1 polymer ?
#
loop_
_entity_poly.entity_id
_entity_poly.type
_entity_poly.pdbx_seq_one_letter_code
_entity_poly.pdbx_strand_id
1 'polypeptide(L)'
;MPAPGFVPHVSEPEFAAQVRKAVDEVARRAAGQLCAAGRAGDPVPTDRVRALAHLYVLVTMEEAVQHLERGAARAAADAGAGYPEIGHVSRMSRQGARRRWPGLVTDPASSPSHQPTRSS
;
A
#
# COMPACT_ATOMS: atom_id res chain seq x y z
N MET A 1 -9.12 23.13 -11.76
CA MET A 1 -8.89 23.34 -10.32
C MET A 1 -8.10 22.14 -9.80
N PRO A 2 -6.88 22.30 -9.26
CA PRO A 2 -6.25 21.21 -8.53
C PRO A 2 -7.02 20.97 -7.22
N ALA A 3 -7.33 19.72 -6.89
CA ALA A 3 -7.90 19.36 -5.59
C ALA A 3 -6.91 19.74 -4.48
N PRO A 4 -7.38 20.04 -3.24
CA PRO A 4 -6.51 20.32 -2.10
C PRO A 4 -5.62 19.11 -1.84
N GLY A 5 -4.41 19.17 -2.42
CA GLY A 5 -3.51 18.05 -2.54
C GLY A 5 -2.82 17.78 -1.23
N PHE A 6 -2.73 16.50 -0.87
CA PHE A 6 -1.79 16.03 0.12
C PHE A 6 -0.38 16.55 -0.23
N VAL A 7 0.17 17.45 0.57
CA VAL A 7 1.54 17.95 0.44
C VAL A 7 2.36 17.34 1.58
N PRO A 8 3.27 16.40 1.31
CA PRO A 8 4.20 15.92 2.34
C PRO A 8 5.04 17.10 2.86
N HIS A 9 5.06 17.31 4.18
CA HIS A 9 5.85 18.38 4.82
C HIS A 9 7.35 18.03 5.00
N VAL A 10 7.74 16.81 4.63
CA VAL A 10 9.13 16.32 4.67
C VAL A 10 9.62 16.22 3.22
N SER A 11 10.90 16.53 2.98
CA SER A 11 11.47 16.31 1.66
C SER A 11 11.29 14.84 1.27
N GLU A 12 10.82 14.61 0.05
CA GLU A 12 10.55 13.27 -0.47
C GLU A 12 11.72 12.26 -0.28
N PRO A 13 13.01 12.64 -0.48
CA PRO A 13 14.12 11.71 -0.26
C PRO A 13 14.38 11.38 1.22
N GLU A 14 14.24 12.35 2.14
CA GLU A 14 14.43 12.11 3.58
C GLU A 14 13.32 11.24 4.14
N PHE A 15 12.07 11.50 3.75
CA PHE A 15 10.95 10.67 4.13
C PHE A 15 11.13 9.23 3.63
N ALA A 16 11.53 9.06 2.36
CA ALA A 16 11.80 7.74 1.80
C ALA A 16 12.94 7.01 2.53
N ALA A 17 13.99 7.72 2.95
CA ALA A 17 15.08 7.16 3.73
C ALA A 17 14.61 6.72 5.13
N GLN A 18 13.78 7.53 5.79
CA GLN A 18 13.22 7.21 7.09
C GLN A 18 12.26 6.01 7.03
N VAL A 19 11.42 5.93 5.99
CA VAL A 19 10.55 4.77 5.75
C VAL A 19 11.39 3.51 5.50
N ARG A 20 12.44 3.58 4.66
CA ARG A 20 13.33 2.42 4.43
C ARG A 20 13.98 1.94 5.73
N LYS A 21 14.46 2.85 6.56
CA LYS A 21 15.04 2.51 7.86
C LYS A 21 14.03 1.81 8.77
N ALA A 22 12.83 2.38 8.89
CA ALA A 22 11.76 1.79 9.70
C ALA A 22 11.36 0.38 9.21
N VAL A 23 11.25 0.20 7.89
CA VAL A 23 10.93 -1.11 7.29
C VAL A 23 12.05 -2.12 7.55
N ASP A 24 13.33 -1.75 7.38
CA ASP A 24 14.48 -2.63 7.67
C ASP A 24 14.51 -3.06 9.15
N GLU A 25 14.22 -2.15 10.08
CA GLU A 25 14.14 -2.45 11.51
C GLU A 25 13.04 -3.48 11.82
N VAL A 26 11.83 -3.29 11.26
CA VAL A 26 10.73 -4.24 11.43
C VAL A 26 11.06 -5.59 10.77
N ALA A 27 11.66 -5.57 9.58
CA ALA A 27 12.06 -6.78 8.86
C ALA A 27 13.09 -7.61 9.64
N ARG A 28 14.13 -6.96 10.20
CA ARG A 28 15.13 -7.61 11.05
C ARG A 28 14.51 -8.21 12.30
N ARG A 29 13.57 -7.50 12.94
CA ARG A 29 12.86 -8.00 14.12
C ARG A 29 12.06 -9.27 13.77
N ALA A 30 11.28 -9.24 12.69
CA ALA A 30 10.49 -10.39 12.25
C ALA A 30 11.39 -11.57 11.83
N ALA A 31 12.51 -11.31 11.15
CA ALA A 31 13.49 -12.34 10.81
C ALA A 31 14.13 -12.97 12.06
N GLY A 32 14.43 -12.17 13.08
CA GLY A 32 14.90 -12.65 14.38
C GLY A 32 13.87 -13.55 15.05
N GLN A 33 12.58 -13.21 15.00
CA GLN A 33 11.49 -14.04 15.52
C GLN A 33 11.36 -15.36 14.74
N LEU A 34 11.48 -15.33 13.41
CA LEU A 34 11.44 -16.53 12.57
C LEU A 34 12.61 -17.48 12.89
N CYS A 35 13.81 -16.93 13.07
CA CYS A 35 14.99 -17.69 13.47
C CYS A 35 14.87 -18.25 14.89
N ALA A 36 14.27 -17.50 15.82
CA ALA A 36 14.05 -17.93 17.21
C ALA A 36 12.92 -18.96 17.36
N ALA A 37 11.99 -19.03 16.39
CA ALA A 37 10.94 -20.04 16.34
C ALA A 37 11.45 -21.46 16.00
N GLY A 38 12.76 -21.62 15.78
CA GLY A 38 13.42 -22.93 15.80
C GLY A 38 13.14 -23.69 17.10
N ARG A 39 13.28 -25.02 17.07
CA ARG A 39 12.94 -25.84 18.25
C ARG A 39 13.87 -25.50 19.40
N ALA A 40 13.34 -25.53 20.63
CA ALA A 40 14.18 -25.39 21.82
C ALA A 40 15.30 -26.43 21.80
N GLY A 41 16.56 -25.97 21.75
CA GLY A 41 17.75 -26.81 21.62
C GLY A 41 18.43 -26.78 20.24
N ASP A 42 17.83 -26.12 19.24
CA ASP A 42 18.50 -25.92 17.95
C ASP A 42 19.76 -25.05 18.13
N PRO A 43 20.84 -25.34 17.38
CA PRO A 43 22.04 -24.52 17.39
C PRO A 43 21.72 -23.09 16.94
N VAL A 44 22.47 -22.13 17.48
CA VAL A 44 22.32 -20.71 17.14
C VAL A 44 22.33 -20.55 15.61
N PRO A 45 21.32 -19.89 15.02
CA PRO A 45 21.24 -19.71 13.57
C PRO A 45 22.49 -19.04 13.02
N THR A 46 23.08 -19.66 12.00
CA THR A 46 24.25 -19.13 11.29
C THR A 46 23.92 -17.80 10.62
N ASP A 47 24.94 -16.99 10.32
CA ASP A 47 24.75 -15.70 9.62
C ASP A 47 24.05 -15.87 8.27
N ARG A 48 24.32 -16.98 7.57
CA ARG A 48 23.63 -17.34 6.33
C ARG A 48 22.13 -17.54 6.56
N VAL A 49 21.73 -18.27 7.60
CA VAL A 49 20.31 -18.49 7.92
C VAL A 49 19.63 -17.18 8.29
N ARG A 50 20.29 -16.32 9.07
CA ARG A 50 19.76 -14.99 9.44
C ARG A 50 19.56 -14.10 8.21
N ALA A 51 20.53 -14.07 7.29
CA ALA A 51 20.43 -13.29 6.05
C ALA A 51 19.28 -13.78 5.15
N LEU A 52 19.10 -15.10 5.03
CA LEU A 52 18.00 -15.68 4.27
C LEU A 52 16.64 -15.41 4.91
N ALA A 53 16.53 -15.50 6.24
CA ALA A 53 15.31 -15.14 6.96
C ALA A 53 14.96 -13.67 6.75
N HIS A 54 15.95 -12.78 6.77
CA HIS A 54 15.75 -11.36 6.50
C HIS A 54 15.23 -11.11 5.08
N LEU A 55 15.85 -11.73 4.07
CA LEU A 55 15.38 -11.65 2.69
C LEU A 55 13.95 -12.19 2.53
N TYR A 56 13.65 -13.36 3.12
CA TYR A 56 12.32 -13.95 3.06
C TYR A 56 11.26 -13.00 3.64
N VAL A 57 11.53 -12.40 4.80
CA VAL A 57 10.62 -11.42 5.42
C VAL A 57 10.39 -10.21 4.53
N LEU A 58 11.44 -9.65 3.91
CA LEU A 58 11.30 -8.51 3.00
C LEU A 58 10.41 -8.85 1.79
N VAL A 59 10.57 -10.03 1.20
CA VAL A 59 9.72 -10.50 0.10
C VAL A 59 8.26 -10.63 0.56
N THR A 60 8.02 -11.26 1.72
CA THR A 60 6.65 -11.37 2.28
C THR A 60 6.05 -10.00 2.61
N MET A 61 6.85 -9.05 3.10
CA MET A 61 6.40 -7.68 3.35
C MET A 61 6.02 -6.96 2.05
N GLU A 62 6.75 -7.17 0.96
CA GLU A 62 6.42 -6.59 -0.33
C GLU A 62 5.02 -7.04 -0.79
N GLU A 63 4.73 -8.34 -0.71
CA GLU A 63 3.40 -8.89 -1.03
C GLU A 63 2.30 -8.32 -0.13
N ALA A 64 2.56 -8.21 1.18
CA ALA A 64 1.63 -7.64 2.14
C ALA A 64 1.36 -6.15 1.85
N VAL A 65 2.39 -5.36 1.54
CA VAL A 65 2.25 -3.95 1.17
C VAL A 65 1.42 -3.80 -0.10
N GLN A 66 1.64 -4.64 -1.12
CA GLN A 66 0.84 -4.62 -2.34
C GLN A 66 -0.64 -4.96 -2.08
N HIS A 67 -0.93 -5.80 -1.10
CA HIS A 67 -2.30 -6.06 -0.65
C HIS A 67 -2.91 -4.85 0.07
N LEU A 68 -2.17 -4.26 1.02
CA LEU A 68 -2.62 -3.08 1.77
C LEU A 68 -2.81 -1.85 0.86
N GLU A 69 -1.95 -1.67 -0.14
CA GLU A 69 -2.05 -0.59 -1.13
C GLU A 69 -3.39 -0.64 -1.89
N ARG A 70 -3.88 -1.82 -2.24
CA ARG A 70 -5.21 -1.99 -2.85
C ARG A 70 -6.32 -1.52 -1.92
N GLY A 71 -6.24 -1.85 -0.63
CA GLY A 71 -7.18 -1.39 0.38
C GLY A 71 -7.14 0.14 0.57
N ALA A 72 -5.95 0.71 0.62
CA ALA A 72 -5.76 2.16 0.72
C ALA A 72 -6.29 2.91 -0.51
N ALA A 73 -6.07 2.38 -1.72
CA ALA A 73 -6.63 2.94 -2.95
C ALA A 73 -8.17 2.91 -2.91
N ARG A 74 -8.77 1.83 -2.40
CA ARG A 74 -10.22 1.72 -2.24
C ARG A 74 -10.76 2.73 -1.22
N ALA A 75 -10.13 2.83 -0.05
CA ALA A 75 -10.51 3.81 0.96
C ALA A 75 -10.41 5.25 0.44
N ALA A 76 -9.38 5.56 -0.36
CA ALA A 76 -9.26 6.87 -1.01
C ALA A 76 -10.42 7.13 -1.98
N ALA A 77 -10.77 6.14 -2.82
CA ALA A 77 -11.89 6.27 -3.74
C ALA A 77 -13.25 6.39 -3.03
N ASP A 78 -13.47 5.62 -1.96
CA ASP A 78 -14.68 5.71 -1.13
C ASP A 78 -14.77 7.09 -0.42
N ALA A 79 -13.63 7.71 -0.13
CA ALA A 79 -13.53 9.09 0.38
C ALA A 79 -13.66 10.16 -0.73
N GLY A 80 -13.91 9.77 -1.98
CA GLY A 80 -14.16 10.66 -3.11
C GLY A 80 -12.95 10.94 -4.00
N ALA A 81 -11.79 10.33 -3.75
CA ALA A 81 -10.61 10.53 -4.58
C ALA A 81 -10.80 9.92 -5.98
N GLY A 82 -10.49 10.71 -7.01
CA GLY A 82 -10.51 10.25 -8.40
C GLY A 82 -9.22 9.53 -8.80
N TYR A 83 -9.23 8.85 -9.95
CA TYR A 83 -8.01 8.28 -10.54
C TYR A 83 -6.84 9.28 -10.73
N PRO A 84 -7.04 10.59 -10.97
CA PRO A 84 -5.94 11.54 -10.98
C PRO A 84 -5.20 11.66 -9.64
N GLU A 85 -5.92 11.75 -8.53
CA GLU A 85 -5.36 11.91 -7.19
C GLU A 85 -4.70 10.62 -6.72
N ILE A 86 -5.39 9.50 -6.91
CA ILE A 86 -4.87 8.16 -6.60
C ILE A 86 -3.60 7.89 -7.42
N GLY A 87 -3.61 8.20 -8.72
CA GLY A 87 -2.43 8.06 -9.56
C GLY A 87 -1.27 8.92 -9.07
N HIS A 88 -1.53 10.18 -8.71
CA HIS A 88 -0.50 11.10 -8.21
C HIS A 88 0.21 10.55 -6.96
N VAL A 89 -0.54 10.13 -5.94
CA VAL A 89 0.04 9.57 -4.70
C VAL A 89 0.78 8.26 -4.96
N SER A 90 0.25 7.43 -5.87
CA SER A 90 0.88 6.18 -6.28
C SER A 90 1.97 6.34 -7.35
N ARG A 91 2.40 7.59 -7.64
CA ARG A 91 3.47 7.93 -8.60
C ARG A 91 3.24 7.34 -9.99
N MET A 92 1.99 7.29 -10.44
CA MET A 92 1.60 6.79 -11.76
C MET A 92 0.59 7.72 -12.43
N SER A 93 0.44 7.60 -13.75
CA SER A 93 -0.58 8.39 -14.45
C SER A 93 -1.99 7.96 -14.05
N ARG A 94 -2.98 8.83 -14.28
CA ARG A 94 -4.42 8.51 -14.15
C ARG A 94 -4.77 7.18 -14.84
N GLN A 95 -4.26 6.97 -16.05
CA GLN A 95 -4.51 5.75 -16.82
C GLN A 95 -3.80 4.53 -16.21
N GLY A 96 -2.59 4.73 -15.65
CA GLY A 96 -1.88 3.72 -14.87
C GLY A 96 -2.68 3.27 -13.65
N ALA A 97 -3.21 4.22 -12.88
CA ALA A 97 -4.05 3.94 -11.72
C ALA A 97 -5.32 3.15 -12.11
N ARG A 98 -6.01 3.57 -13.19
CA ARG A 98 -7.19 2.87 -13.71
C ARG A 98 -6.89 1.44 -14.16
N ARG A 99 -5.71 1.20 -14.77
CA ARG A 99 -5.29 -0.14 -15.18
C ARG A 99 -4.94 -1.02 -13.98
N ARG A 100 -4.29 -0.46 -12.95
CA ARG A 100 -3.93 -1.18 -11.72
C ARG A 100 -5.15 -1.51 -10.86
N TRP A 101 -6.12 -0.61 -10.80
CA TRP A 101 -7.34 -0.75 -10.01
C TRP A 101 -8.59 -0.50 -10.86
N PRO A 102 -8.96 -1.44 -11.73
CA PRO A 102 -10.15 -1.28 -12.55
C PRO A 102 -11.42 -1.23 -11.68
N GLY A 103 -12.33 -0.31 -12.02
CA GLY A 103 -13.62 -0.17 -11.31
C GLY A 103 -13.54 0.47 -9.92
N LEU A 104 -12.37 0.98 -9.52
CA LEU A 104 -12.15 1.58 -8.21
C LEU A 104 -12.99 2.85 -7.98
N VAL A 105 -13.02 3.73 -8.98
CA VAL A 105 -13.82 4.95 -8.97
C VAL A 105 -15.01 4.74 -9.90
N THR A 106 -16.20 4.60 -9.33
CA THR A 106 -17.48 4.63 -10.05
C THR A 106 -18.00 6.05 -10.08
N ASP A 107 -18.38 6.53 -11.26
CA ASP A 107 -18.96 7.86 -11.42
C ASP A 107 -20.25 7.95 -10.57
N PRO A 108 -20.38 8.88 -9.60
CA PRO A 108 -21.59 9.00 -8.79
C PRO A 108 -22.84 9.29 -9.64
N ALA A 109 -22.66 9.83 -10.86
CA ALA A 109 -23.72 10.01 -11.86
C ALA A 109 -24.29 8.69 -12.41
N SER A 110 -23.67 7.54 -12.12
CA SER A 110 -24.18 6.21 -12.48
C SER A 110 -25.00 5.54 -11.37
N SER A 111 -25.23 6.22 -10.25
CA SER A 111 -26.28 5.79 -9.30
C SER A 111 -27.63 6.03 -9.98
N PRO A 112 -28.50 5.00 -10.17
CA PRO A 112 -29.82 5.18 -10.76
C PRO A 112 -30.67 6.01 -9.79
N SER A 113 -30.56 7.32 -9.92
CA SER A 113 -31.39 8.27 -9.21
C SER A 113 -32.80 8.17 -9.77
N HIS A 114 -33.70 7.63 -8.96
CA HIS A 114 -35.16 7.76 -8.99
C HIS A 114 -35.80 8.19 -10.32
N GLN A 115 -36.49 7.23 -10.96
CA GLN A 115 -37.52 7.51 -11.97
C GLN A 115 -38.51 8.56 -11.43
N PRO A 116 -38.71 9.70 -12.11
CA PRO A 116 -39.83 10.57 -11.81
C PRO A 116 -41.10 9.88 -12.33
N THR A 117 -42.02 9.59 -11.40
CA THR A 117 -43.39 9.18 -11.70
C THR A 117 -44.03 10.26 -12.57
N ARG A 118 -44.31 9.95 -13.86
CA ARG A 118 -45.25 10.73 -14.66
C ARG A 118 -46.66 10.30 -14.29
N SER A 119 -47.44 11.23 -13.75
CA SER A 119 -48.90 11.13 -13.66
C SER A 119 -49.51 12.41 -14.19
N SER A 120 -50.11 12.34 -15.37
CA SER A 120 -51.18 13.21 -15.87
C SER A 120 -51.90 12.47 -16.98
#